data_AF-A0A519CXM6-F1
#
_entry.id   AF-A0A519CXM6-F1
#
_cell.length_a   1.000
_cell.length_b   1.000
_cell.length_c   1.000
_cell.angle_alpha   90.00
_cell.angle_beta   90.00
_cell.angle_gamma   90.00
#
_symmetry.space_group_name_H-M   'P 1'
#
loop_
_entity.id
_entity.type
_entity.pdbx_description
1 polymer ?
#
loop_
_entity_poly.entity_id
_entity_poly.type
_entity_poly.pdbx_seq_one_letter_code
_entity_poly.pdbx_strand_id
1 'polypeptide(L)'
;MELCSGKAAWQIEPSEKVEINIETVSEKIQNAGYSVKIKTRMCHILHKEDVKITLFPSGKILVKCEEKKKAIEIAKQHLQEWLIGE
;
A
#
# COMPACT_ATOMS: atom_id res chain seq x y z
N MET A 1 2.26 -28.91 12.28
CA MET A 1 2.18 -27.49 12.69
C MET A 1 1.47 -26.77 11.56
N GLU A 2 0.19 -26.45 11.77
CA GLU A 2 -0.65 -25.80 10.77
C GLU A 2 -0.81 -24.34 11.19
N LEU A 3 -0.12 -23.42 10.50
CA LEU A 3 -0.29 -21.99 10.73
C LEU A 3 -1.68 -21.60 10.19
N CYS A 4 -2.63 -21.43 11.12
CA CYS A 4 -3.99 -20.98 10.83
C CYS A 4 -3.99 -19.75 9.93
N SER A 5 -4.64 -19.89 8.77
CA SER A 5 -4.87 -18.83 7.79
C SER A 5 -5.81 -17.76 8.35
N GLY A 6 -5.23 -16.65 8.79
CA GLY A 6 -5.94 -15.40 9.04
C GLY A 6 -5.05 -14.23 8.63
N LYS A 7 -4.69 -14.16 7.33
CA LYS A 7 -3.77 -13.15 6.77
C LYS A 7 -4.22 -11.75 7.16
N ALA A 8 -3.54 -11.15 8.14
CA ALA A 8 -3.85 -9.82 8.62
C ALA A 8 -3.78 -8.83 7.45
N ALA A 9 -4.92 -8.22 7.15
CA ALA A 9 -5.11 -7.31 6.04
C ALA A 9 -5.71 -6.01 6.58
N TRP A 10 -5.05 -4.90 6.27
CA TRP A 10 -5.33 -3.59 6.82
C TRP A 10 -5.66 -2.65 5.66
N GLN A 11 -6.85 -2.05 5.69
CA GLN A 11 -7.23 -1.04 4.71
C GLN A 11 -6.90 0.34 5.27
N ILE A 12 -6.23 1.15 4.46
CA ILE A 12 -5.88 2.53 4.77
C ILE A 12 -6.53 3.40 3.71
N GLU A 13 -7.25 4.41 4.17
CA GLU A 13 -8.04 5.31 3.36
C GLU A 13 -7.72 6.74 3.78
N PRO A 14 -7.39 7.65 2.83
CA PRO A 14 -7.25 9.06 3.16
C PRO A 14 -8.58 9.61 3.69
N SER A 15 -8.52 10.51 4.68
CA SER A 15 -9.71 11.09 5.30
C SER A 15 -10.53 11.95 4.34
N GLU A 16 -9.89 12.50 3.32
CA GLU A 16 -10.53 13.28 2.26
C GLU A 16 -10.42 12.54 0.93
N LYS A 17 -11.35 12.82 0.01
CA LYS A 17 -11.31 12.23 -1.33
C LYS A 17 -10.14 12.84 -2.09
N VAL A 18 -9.05 12.09 -2.20
CA VAL A 18 -7.87 12.48 -2.98
C VAL A 18 -7.97 11.89 -4.39
N GLU A 19 -7.88 12.74 -5.41
CA GLU A 19 -7.58 12.28 -6.76
C GLU A 19 -6.06 12.15 -6.88
N ILE A 20 -5.58 10.92 -7.12
CA ILE A 20 -4.15 10.66 -7.26
C ILE A 20 -3.79 10.24 -8.67
N ASN A 21 -2.56 10.57 -9.08
CA ASN A 21 -1.90 9.84 -10.13
C ASN A 21 -1.37 8.52 -9.53
N ILE A 22 -2.03 7.40 -9.84
CA ILE A 22 -1.65 6.08 -9.34
C ILE A 22 -0.23 5.67 -9.74
N GLU A 23 0.27 6.14 -10.88
CA GLU A 23 1.63 5.86 -11.33
C GLU A 23 2.65 6.55 -10.43
N THR A 24 2.47 7.86 -10.19
CA THR A 24 3.33 8.65 -9.31
C THR A 24 3.39 8.07 -7.90
N VAL A 25 2.23 7.74 -7.32
CA VAL A 25 2.19 7.12 -5.98
C VAL A 25 2.87 5.74 -5.99
N SER A 26 2.65 4.95 -7.05
CA SER A 26 3.33 3.66 -7.22
C SER A 26 4.84 3.80 -7.38
N GLU A 27 5.35 4.86 -7.99
CA GLU A 27 6.79 5.16 -8.07
C GLU A 27 7.37 5.53 -6.72
N LYS A 28 6.68 6.36 -5.93
CA LYS A 28 7.09 6.67 -4.55
C LYS A 28 7.17 5.42 -3.68
N ILE A 29 6.20 4.50 -3.79
CA ILE A 29 6.23 3.21 -3.09
C ILE A 29 7.42 2.34 -3.57
N GLN A 30 7.73 2.36 -4.86
CA GLN A 30 8.91 1.63 -5.39
C GLN A 30 10.22 2.20 -4.84
N ASN A 31 10.35 3.52 -4.74
CA ASN A 31 11.51 4.19 -4.15
C ASN A 31 11.69 3.86 -2.66
N ALA A 32 10.62 3.48 -1.95
CA ALA A 32 10.68 2.93 -0.59
C ALA A 32 11.16 1.46 -0.53
N GLY A 33 11.56 0.88 -1.66
CA GLY A 33 12.13 -0.46 -1.79
C GLY A 33 11.11 -1.57 -2.07
N TYR A 34 9.90 -1.22 -2.53
CA TYR A 34 8.91 -2.21 -2.96
C TYR A 34 9.07 -2.53 -4.44
N SER A 35 8.90 -3.80 -4.81
CA SER A 35 8.87 -4.23 -6.19
C SER A 35 7.44 -4.29 -6.70
N VAL A 36 7.17 -3.66 -7.83
CA VAL A 36 5.87 -3.78 -8.51
C VAL A 36 5.72 -5.18 -9.12
N LYS A 37 4.56 -5.79 -8.93
CA LYS A 37 4.20 -7.11 -9.49
C LYS A 37 3.08 -7.02 -10.49
N ILE A 38 2.11 -6.13 -10.25
CA ILE A 38 0.98 -5.89 -11.16
C ILE A 38 0.80 -4.37 -11.29
N LYS A 39 0.69 -3.89 -12.53
CA LYS A 39 0.23 -2.53 -12.85
C LYS A 39 -0.99 -2.63 -13.76
N THR A 40 -2.11 -2.09 -13.30
CA THR A 40 -3.32 -1.98 -14.10
C THR A 40 -4.00 -0.66 -13.78
N ARG A 41 -4.91 -0.21 -14.64
CA ARG A 41 -5.72 0.99 -14.39
C ARG A 41 -6.56 0.90 -13.10
N MET A 42 -6.89 -0.31 -12.65
CA MET A 42 -7.72 -0.53 -11.46
C MET A 42 -6.92 -0.59 -10.16
N CYS A 43 -5.70 -1.13 -10.21
CA CYS A 43 -4.82 -1.21 -9.05
C CYS A 43 -3.37 -1.51 -9.42
N HIS A 44 -2.47 -1.08 -8.56
CA HIS A 44 -1.05 -1.48 -8.58
C HIS A 44 -0.77 -2.37 -7.38
N ILE A 45 -0.08 -3.48 -7.59
CA ILE A 45 0.29 -4.42 -6.53
C ILE A 45 1.80 -4.44 -6.38
N LEU A 46 2.27 -4.12 -5.17
CA LEU A 46 3.68 -4.00 -4.83
C LEU A 46 4.03 -4.89 -3.64
N HIS A 47 5.24 -5.42 -3.62
CA HIS A 47 5.70 -6.39 -2.62
C HIS A 47 7.07 -6.00 -2.06
N LYS A 48 7.26 -6.20 -0.75
CA LYS A 48 8.56 -6.11 -0.05
C LYS A 48 8.55 -7.09 1.11
N GLU A 49 9.42 -8.10 1.05
CA GLU A 49 9.47 -9.17 2.07
C GLU A 49 8.08 -9.80 2.29
N ASP A 50 7.60 -9.86 3.55
CA ASP A 50 6.26 -10.34 3.93
C ASP A 50 5.12 -9.33 3.66
N VAL A 51 5.43 -8.13 3.15
CA VAL A 51 4.44 -7.08 2.90
C VAL A 51 3.95 -7.11 1.46
N LYS A 52 2.63 -7.12 1.30
CA LYS A 52 1.95 -6.84 0.04
C LYS A 52 1.09 -5.60 0.16
N ILE A 53 1.27 -4.65 -0.76
CA ILE A 53 0.47 -3.43 -0.88
C ILE A 53 -0.34 -3.51 -2.18
N THR A 54 -1.64 -3.33 -2.10
CA THR A 54 -2.51 -3.04 -3.25
C THR A 54 -2.92 -1.58 -3.19
N LEU A 55 -2.48 -0.77 -4.15
CA LEU A 55 -2.85 0.63 -4.32
C LEU A 55 -4.01 0.76 -5.30
N PHE A 56 -5.02 1.55 -4.94
CA PHE A 56 -6.18 1.87 -5.76
C PHE A 56 -6.12 3.33 -6.26
N PRO A 57 -6.78 3.66 -7.38
CA PRO A 57 -6.81 5.03 -7.93
C PRO A 57 -7.49 6.04 -7.01
N SER A 58 -8.25 5.57 -6.01
CA SER A 58 -8.83 6.42 -4.96
C SER A 58 -7.85 6.84 -3.86
N GLY A 59 -6.57 6.47 -3.97
CA GLY A 59 -5.59 6.68 -2.92
C GLY A 59 -5.68 5.68 -1.76
N LYS A 60 -6.66 4.77 -1.77
CA LYS A 60 -6.75 3.69 -0.78
C LYS A 60 -5.64 2.68 -1.00
N ILE A 61 -5.11 2.11 0.09
CA ILE A 61 -4.24 0.93 0.04
C ILE A 61 -4.79 -0.21 0.89
N LEU A 62 -4.58 -1.44 0.42
CA LEU A 62 -4.74 -2.65 1.21
C LEU A 62 -3.35 -3.22 1.51
N VAL A 63 -2.99 -3.29 2.78
CA VAL A 63 -1.71 -3.83 3.24
C VAL A 63 -1.95 -5.21 3.84
N LYS A 64 -1.27 -6.23 3.30
CA LYS A 64 -1.23 -7.56 3.90
C LYS A 64 0.16 -7.77 4.51
N CYS A 65 0.20 -7.97 5.82
CA CYS A 65 1.40 -8.28 6.60
C CYS A 65 0.97 -8.84 7.96
N GLU A 66 1.77 -9.71 8.56
CA GLU A 66 1.43 -10.33 9.86
C GLU A 66 1.44 -9.32 11.02
N GLU A 67 2.31 -8.32 10.96
CA GLU A 67 2.57 -7.41 12.07
C GLU A 67 1.78 -6.10 11.98
N LYS A 68 0.94 -5.82 12.99
CA LYS A 68 0.13 -4.58 13.07
C LYS A 68 0.98 -3.32 13.10
N LYS A 69 2.15 -3.35 13.77
CA LYS A 69 3.06 -2.19 13.85
C LYS A 69 3.55 -1.79 12.46
N LYS A 70 3.99 -2.76 11.67
CA LYS A 70 4.39 -2.58 10.27
C LYS A 70 3.25 -1.98 9.43
N ALA A 71 2.02 -2.46 9.60
CA ALA A 71 0.86 -1.89 8.92
C ALA A 71 0.62 -0.41 9.28
N ILE A 72 0.79 -0.01 10.54
CA ILE A 72 0.65 1.37 11.00
C ILE A 72 1.76 2.27 10.43
N GLU A 73 2.99 1.78 10.37
CA GLU A 73 4.11 2.53 9.77
C GLU A 73 3.88 2.79 8.29
N ILE A 74 3.45 1.76 7.55
CA ILE A 74 3.07 1.88 6.14
C ILE A 74 1.91 2.86 5.96
N ALA A 75 0.90 2.82 6.86
CA ALA A 75 -0.22 3.75 6.83
C ALA A 75 0.26 5.22 6.95
N LYS A 76 1.14 5.49 7.91
CA LYS A 76 1.71 6.83 8.12
C LYS A 76 2.50 7.29 6.90
N GLN A 77 3.41 6.46 6.43
CA GLN A 77 4.23 6.76 5.26
C GLN A 77 3.37 7.02 4.01
N HIS A 78 2.33 6.21 3.80
CA HIS A 78 1.40 6.40 2.69
C HIS A 78 0.68 7.75 2.77
N LEU A 79 0.09 8.07 3.92
CA LEU A 79 -0.69 9.29 4.12
C LEU A 79 0.17 10.56 4.15
N GLN A 80 1.41 10.48 4.60
CA GLN A 80 2.29 11.64 4.83
C GLN A 80 3.35 11.85 3.75
N GLU A 81 3.66 10.84 2.93
CA GLU A 81 4.74 10.96 1.94
C GLU A 81 4.28 10.54 0.53
N TRP A 82 3.60 9.40 0.41
CA TRP A 82 3.28 8.85 -0.91
C TRP A 82 2.08 9.53 -1.56
N LEU A 83 1.05 9.88 -0.78
CA LEU A 83 -0.15 10.56 -1.29
C LEU A 83 0.03 12.06 -1.54
N ILE A 84 1.02 12.71 -0.93
CA ILE A 84 1.23 14.15 -1.11
C ILE A 84 1.71 14.38 -2.55
N GLY A 85 0.97 15.19 -3.33
CA GLY A 85 1.41 15.68 -4.63
C GLY A 85 2.43 16.80 -4.47
N GLU A 86 3.40 16.89 -5.39
CA GLU A 86 4.21 18.11 -5.56
C GLU A 86 3.37 19.21 -6.23
#